data_AF-A0A7J3W5E4-F1
#
_entry.id   AF-A0A7J3W5E4-F1
#
_cell.length_a   1.000
_cell.length_b   1.000
_cell.length_c   1.000
_cell.angle_alpha   90.00
_cell.angle_beta   90.00
_cell.angle_gamma   90.00
#
_symmetry.space_group_name_H-M   'P 1'
#
loop_
_entity.id
_entity.type
_entity.pdbx_description
1 polymer ?
#
loop_
_entity_poly.entity_id
_entity_poly.type
_entity_poly.pdbx_seq_one_letter_code
_entity_poly.pdbx_strand_id
1 'polypeptide(L)'
;MLEWLWYIFKKNREEKKGKIGKKVKRRRVKPKLRPKIKLKRKRLEEKKTLLISDLMTRKIISVYSNQNLKEVANLLIEKNISGAPVLERNLFVGEISKTDILNLVGKQELTQLTKDDYEKLEKVKVYEVMKKPICILENEPVEKAKKMMDKFKIRRLLVIDKKKRLVGIITRTDLLKGESKEKIKEKLYTKIDEMVNMIEKEGLDISTISKRLNVPENLVEEWAKILEESGLIEINYRAIGSPILKFKK
;
A
#
# COMPACT_ATOMS: atom_id res chain seq x y z
N MET A 1 -14.21 0.59 0.20
CA MET A 1 -14.20 0.33 1.66
C MET A 1 -15.57 -0.14 2.13
N LEU A 2 -16.66 0.54 1.73
CA LEU A 2 -18.05 0.09 1.94
C LEU A 2 -18.41 -1.24 1.23
N GLU A 3 -17.82 -1.54 0.07
CA GLU A 3 -18.05 -2.81 -0.63
C GLU A 3 -17.55 -4.06 0.13
N TRP A 4 -16.53 -3.90 0.98
CA TRP A 4 -15.94 -5.01 1.73
C TRP A 4 -16.81 -5.41 2.93
N LEU A 5 -17.41 -4.43 3.63
CA LEU A 5 -18.38 -4.68 4.68
C LEU A 5 -19.67 -5.31 4.12
N TRP A 6 -20.14 -4.85 2.96
CA TRP A 6 -21.32 -5.42 2.30
C TRP A 6 -21.16 -6.91 1.93
N TYR A 7 -19.97 -7.32 1.48
CA TYR A 7 -19.67 -8.70 1.09
C TYR A 7 -19.73 -9.70 2.26
N ILE A 8 -19.31 -9.28 3.46
CA ILE A 8 -19.36 -10.13 4.67
C ILE A 8 -20.81 -10.34 5.13
N PHE A 9 -21.67 -9.32 5.04
CA PHE A 9 -23.02 -9.37 5.59
C PHE A 9 -24.05 -10.08 4.70
N LYS A 10 -23.83 -10.12 3.37
CA LYS A 10 -24.76 -10.81 2.45
C LYS A 10 -24.79 -12.33 2.68
N LYS A 11 -23.67 -12.93 3.09
CA LYS A 11 -23.55 -14.39 3.28
C LYS A 11 -24.34 -14.92 4.49
N ASN A 12 -24.73 -14.08 5.44
CA ASN A 12 -25.45 -14.47 6.66
C ASN A 12 -26.98 -14.30 6.58
N ARG A 13 -27.53 -13.71 5.52
CA ARG A 13 -28.99 -13.49 5.38
C ARG A 13 -29.74 -14.61 4.64
N GLU A 14 -29.04 -15.51 3.94
CA GLU A 14 -29.70 -16.55 3.11
C GLU A 14 -30.08 -17.83 3.89
N GLU A 15 -29.66 -18.01 5.14
CA GLU A 15 -29.96 -19.25 5.92
C GLU A 15 -31.23 -19.19 6.80
N LYS A 16 -32.03 -18.12 6.75
CA LYS A 16 -33.23 -18.01 7.60
C LYS A 16 -34.49 -17.56 6.85
N LYS A 17 -35.02 -18.40 5.96
CA LYS A 17 -36.47 -18.38 5.61
C LYS A 17 -37.01 -19.79 5.33
N GLY A 18 -38.01 -20.18 6.13
CA GLY A 18 -38.89 -21.35 5.92
C GLY A 18 -38.73 -22.42 7.01
N LYS A 19 -39.74 -22.93 7.72
CA LYS A 19 -41.21 -22.82 7.67
C LYS A 19 -41.79 -23.12 9.07
N ILE A 20 -43.01 -22.63 9.30
CA ILE A 20 -43.85 -22.83 10.50
C ILE A 20 -44.58 -24.18 10.44
N GLY A 21 -44.65 -24.88 11.59
CA GLY A 21 -45.84 -25.60 12.08
C GLY A 21 -45.95 -27.12 11.90
N LYS A 22 -45.83 -27.90 13.00
CA LYS A 22 -46.82 -28.88 13.50
C LYS A 22 -46.38 -29.48 14.86
N LYS A 23 -47.36 -29.95 15.64
CA LYS A 23 -47.41 -30.08 17.11
C LYS A 23 -47.02 -31.51 17.60
N VAL A 24 -46.63 -31.60 18.89
CA VAL A 24 -46.67 -32.72 19.87
C VAL A 24 -45.50 -33.72 19.99
N LYS A 25 -44.79 -33.67 21.14
CA LYS A 25 -44.71 -34.69 22.23
C LYS A 25 -43.63 -34.27 23.25
N ARG A 26 -44.00 -34.14 24.54
CA ARG A 26 -43.08 -33.81 25.63
C ARG A 26 -42.07 -34.97 25.81
N ARG A 27 -40.85 -34.79 25.31
CA ARG A 27 -39.68 -35.62 25.63
C ARG A 27 -38.81 -34.85 26.61
N ARG A 28 -38.26 -35.54 27.63
CA ARG A 28 -37.28 -34.99 28.60
C ARG A 28 -36.22 -34.18 27.83
N VAL A 29 -36.21 -32.87 28.05
CA VAL A 29 -35.25 -31.97 27.41
C VAL A 29 -33.93 -32.15 28.16
N LYS A 30 -32.99 -32.91 27.59
CA LYS A 30 -31.57 -32.80 27.97
C LYS A 30 -31.21 -31.31 27.91
N PRO A 31 -30.47 -30.75 28.90
CA PRO A 31 -30.15 -29.33 28.91
C PRO A 31 -29.58 -28.97 27.54
N LYS A 32 -30.22 -28.01 26.86
CA LYS A 32 -29.70 -27.49 25.59
C LYS A 32 -28.31 -26.99 25.91
N LEU A 33 -27.30 -27.74 25.46
CA LEU A 33 -25.92 -27.27 25.41
C LEU A 33 -26.00 -25.89 24.78
N ARG A 34 -25.63 -24.85 25.54
CA ARG A 34 -25.39 -23.52 24.96
C ARG A 34 -24.49 -23.79 23.76
N PRO A 35 -24.84 -23.32 22.54
CA PRO A 35 -23.92 -23.49 21.44
C PRO A 35 -22.61 -22.86 21.90
N LYS A 36 -21.58 -23.69 22.11
CA LYS A 36 -20.23 -23.17 22.17
C LYS A 36 -20.08 -22.48 20.83
N ILE A 37 -20.11 -21.16 20.85
CA ILE A 37 -19.68 -20.36 19.71
C ILE A 37 -18.24 -20.82 19.51
N LYS A 38 -18.07 -21.83 18.64
CA LYS A 38 -16.78 -22.11 18.05
C LYS A 38 -16.57 -20.88 17.18
N LEU A 39 -15.95 -19.85 17.76
CA LEU A 39 -15.26 -18.81 17.01
C LEU A 39 -14.47 -19.58 15.97
N LYS A 40 -15.00 -19.64 14.74
CA LYS A 40 -14.28 -20.21 13.61
C LYS A 40 -12.98 -19.44 13.64
N ARG A 41 -11.88 -20.13 13.97
CA ARG A 41 -10.53 -19.56 13.94
C ARG A 41 -10.47 -18.70 12.69
N LYS A 42 -10.35 -17.39 12.90
CA LYS A 42 -10.28 -16.33 11.88
C LYS A 42 -9.53 -16.97 10.72
N ARG A 43 -10.20 -17.20 9.58
CA ARG A 43 -9.52 -17.53 8.33
C ARG A 43 -8.52 -16.38 8.23
N LEU A 44 -7.22 -16.66 8.44
CA LEU A 44 -6.16 -15.66 8.40
C LEU A 44 -6.50 -14.77 7.21
N GLU A 45 -6.91 -13.53 7.47
CA GLU A 45 -7.11 -12.57 6.39
C GLU A 45 -5.79 -12.61 5.65
N GLU A 46 -5.82 -13.06 4.39
CA GLU A 46 -4.62 -13.20 3.59
C GLU A 46 -3.91 -11.87 3.66
N LYS A 47 -2.78 -11.85 4.38
CA LYS A 47 -2.01 -10.64 4.65
C LYS A 47 -1.68 -10.04 3.29
N LYS A 48 -2.42 -9.01 2.89
CA LYS A 48 -2.39 -8.51 1.52
C LYS A 48 -1.00 -7.99 1.26
N THR A 49 -0.20 -8.75 0.52
CA THR A 49 1.19 -8.39 0.23
C THR A 49 1.20 -7.12 -0.60
N LEU A 50 1.75 -6.03 -0.05
CA LEU A 50 2.00 -4.81 -0.82
C LEU A 50 2.93 -5.13 -1.98
N LEU A 51 2.50 -4.74 -3.18
CA LEU A 51 3.24 -4.91 -4.42
C LEU A 51 4.01 -3.63 -4.78
N ILE A 52 5.03 -3.76 -5.62
CA ILE A 52 5.76 -2.61 -6.16
C ILE A 52 4.81 -1.65 -6.90
N SER A 53 3.86 -2.19 -7.66
CA SER A 53 2.85 -1.41 -8.39
C SER A 53 2.00 -0.50 -7.50
N ASP A 54 1.86 -0.83 -6.21
CA ASP A 54 1.07 -0.04 -5.25
C ASP A 54 1.80 1.22 -4.77
N LEU A 55 3.13 1.26 -4.90
CA LEU A 55 3.99 2.32 -4.34
C LEU A 55 4.85 3.05 -5.38
N MET A 56 5.07 2.46 -6.56
CA MET A 56 5.97 3.03 -7.56
C MET A 56 5.48 4.36 -8.15
N THR A 57 6.42 5.21 -8.53
CA THR A 57 6.15 6.43 -9.31
C THR A 57 6.20 6.10 -10.80
N ARG A 58 5.14 6.45 -11.54
CA ARG A 58 4.99 6.13 -12.97
C ARG A 58 5.55 7.20 -13.92
N LYS A 59 5.70 8.45 -13.46
CA LYS A 59 6.25 9.53 -14.27
C LYS A 59 7.77 9.42 -14.29
N ILE A 60 8.31 8.98 -15.41
CA ILE A 60 9.75 8.73 -15.57
C ILE A 60 10.25 9.55 -16.75
N ILE A 61 11.30 10.33 -16.52
CA ILE A 61 12.06 10.98 -17.58
C ILE A 61 13.04 9.94 -18.10
N SER A 62 12.97 9.63 -19.39
CA SER A 62 13.82 8.64 -20.05
C SER A 62 14.51 9.26 -21.26
N VAL A 63 15.58 8.62 -21.68
CA VAL A 63 16.39 8.97 -22.86
C VAL A 63 16.42 7.78 -23.81
N TYR A 64 16.82 8.01 -25.06
CA TYR A 64 16.92 6.95 -26.06
C TYR A 64 18.36 6.52 -26.30
N SER A 65 18.56 5.23 -26.60
CA SER A 65 19.88 4.62 -26.83
C SER A 65 20.69 5.34 -27.93
N ASN A 66 20.03 5.90 -28.93
CA ASN A 66 20.62 6.57 -30.08
C ASN A 66 20.82 8.10 -29.92
N GLN A 67 20.43 8.68 -28.79
CA GLN A 67 20.72 10.09 -28.49
C GLN A 67 22.22 10.29 -28.26
N ASN A 68 22.72 11.50 -28.50
CA ASN A 68 24.09 11.85 -28.12
C ASN A 68 24.16 12.25 -26.64
N LEU A 69 25.35 12.19 -26.04
CA LEU A 69 25.52 12.50 -24.63
C LEU A 69 25.41 13.99 -24.31
N LYS A 70 25.60 14.88 -25.29
CA LYS A 70 25.42 16.33 -25.12
C LYS A 70 23.96 16.68 -24.81
N GLU A 71 23.02 16.14 -25.58
CA GLU A 71 21.58 16.26 -25.36
C GLU A 71 21.18 15.71 -23.99
N VAL A 72 21.70 14.53 -23.63
CA VAL A 72 21.42 13.91 -22.33
C VAL A 72 21.99 14.75 -21.20
N ALA A 73 23.22 15.25 -21.29
CA ALA A 73 23.82 16.11 -20.27
C ALA A 73 22.95 17.37 -20.04
N ASN A 74 22.52 18.03 -21.11
CA ASN A 74 21.64 19.19 -21.05
C ASN A 74 20.29 18.85 -20.38
N LEU A 75 19.68 17.73 -20.74
CA LEU A 75 18.42 17.27 -20.13
C LEU A 75 18.58 17.03 -18.62
N LEU A 76 19.67 16.38 -18.19
CA LEU A 76 19.93 16.09 -16.78
C LEU A 76 20.12 17.38 -15.96
N ILE A 77 20.69 18.43 -16.56
CA ILE A 77 20.82 19.76 -15.95
C ILE A 77 19.46 20.45 -15.89
N GLU A 78 18.78 20.57 -17.03
CA GLU A 78 17.51 21.30 -17.18
C GLU A 78 16.43 20.72 -16.25
N LYS A 79 16.34 19.39 -16.17
CA LYS A 79 15.36 18.70 -15.33
C LYS A 79 15.86 18.48 -13.90
N ASN A 80 17.08 18.89 -13.58
CA ASN A 80 17.74 18.70 -12.30
C ASN A 80 17.67 17.24 -11.79
N ILE A 81 17.99 16.29 -12.67
CA ILE A 81 17.97 14.84 -12.37
C ILE A 81 19.37 14.24 -12.48
N SER A 82 19.71 13.29 -11.61
CA SER A 82 21.06 12.69 -11.55
C SER A 82 21.30 11.58 -12.58
N GLY A 83 20.25 11.13 -13.25
CA GLY A 83 20.31 10.10 -14.28
C GLY A 83 18.94 9.77 -14.84
N ALA A 84 18.92 9.01 -15.92
CA ALA A 84 17.72 8.65 -16.65
C ALA A 84 17.80 7.18 -17.15
N PRO A 85 16.67 6.46 -17.11
CA PRO A 85 16.49 5.21 -17.83
C PRO A 85 16.66 5.39 -19.34
N VAL A 86 17.29 4.42 -19.98
CA VAL A 86 17.54 4.37 -21.42
C VAL A 86 16.55 3.40 -22.06
N LEU A 87 15.89 3.87 -23.11
CA LEU A 87 14.95 3.11 -23.92
C LEU A 87 15.48 2.89 -25.34
N GLU A 88 15.12 1.76 -25.93
CA GLU A 88 15.30 1.47 -27.34
C GLU A 88 13.98 0.95 -27.91
N ARG A 89 13.38 1.67 -28.87
CA ARG A 89 12.07 1.31 -29.44
C ARG A 89 11.01 1.01 -28.35
N ASN A 90 11.00 1.83 -27.28
CA ASN A 90 10.15 1.69 -26.07
C ASN A 90 10.45 0.49 -25.15
N LEU A 91 11.52 -0.25 -25.38
CA LEU A 91 12.01 -1.28 -24.47
C LEU A 91 13.06 -0.72 -23.55
N PHE A 92 13.04 -1.14 -22.29
CA PHE A 92 14.03 -0.76 -21.32
C PHE A 92 15.37 -1.49 -21.58
N VAL A 93 16.46 -0.73 -21.78
CA VAL A 93 17.77 -1.31 -22.15
C VAL A 93 18.91 -0.95 -21.20
N GLY A 94 18.79 0.10 -20.40
CA GLY A 94 19.85 0.51 -19.47
C GLY A 94 19.52 1.75 -18.65
N GLU A 95 20.50 2.27 -17.94
CA GLU A 95 20.46 3.61 -17.33
C GLU A 95 21.73 4.38 -17.66
N ILE A 96 21.62 5.70 -17.62
CA ILE A 96 22.76 6.60 -17.71
C ILE A 96 22.67 7.67 -16.64
N SER A 97 23.79 8.00 -16.02
CA SER A 97 23.88 8.99 -14.94
C SER A 97 24.84 10.13 -15.27
N LYS A 98 24.73 11.22 -14.51
CA LYS A 98 25.70 12.33 -14.57
C LYS A 98 27.13 11.82 -14.38
N THR A 99 27.33 10.89 -13.43
CA THR A 99 28.65 10.31 -13.15
C THR A 99 29.22 9.58 -14.36
N ASP A 100 28.38 8.88 -15.14
CA ASP A 100 28.85 8.19 -16.35
C ASP A 100 29.33 9.17 -17.42
N ILE A 101 28.60 10.28 -17.60
CA ILE A 101 28.99 11.36 -18.52
C ILE A 101 30.28 12.05 -18.02
N LEU A 102 30.34 12.39 -16.74
CA LEU A 102 31.46 13.09 -16.11
C LEU A 102 32.76 12.29 -16.16
N ASN A 103 32.68 10.98 -15.95
CA ASN A 103 33.83 10.08 -16.05
C ASN A 103 34.42 10.05 -17.47
N LEU A 104 33.59 10.21 -18.51
CA LEU A 104 34.04 10.22 -19.90
C LEU A 104 34.87 11.46 -20.26
N VAL A 105 34.61 12.58 -19.61
CA VAL A 105 35.28 13.88 -19.83
C VAL A 105 36.25 14.25 -18.71
N GLY A 106 36.38 13.42 -17.68
CA GLY A 106 37.28 13.66 -16.54
C GLY A 106 36.91 14.89 -15.72
N LYS A 107 35.61 15.18 -15.56
CA LYS A 107 35.10 16.34 -14.79
C LYS A 107 34.41 15.89 -13.50
N GLN A 108 34.28 16.79 -12.54
CA GLN A 108 33.56 16.51 -11.29
C GLN A 108 32.11 17.02 -11.33
N GLU A 109 31.84 18.07 -12.11
CA GLU A 109 30.52 18.69 -12.22
C GLU A 109 30.19 19.03 -13.67
N LEU A 110 28.91 18.93 -14.05
CA LEU A 110 28.48 19.22 -15.43
C LEU A 110 28.61 20.70 -15.79
N THR A 111 28.65 21.58 -14.79
CA THR A 111 28.90 23.02 -14.98
C THR A 111 30.33 23.34 -15.40
N GLN A 112 31.26 22.39 -15.23
CA GLN A 112 32.68 22.53 -15.61
C GLN A 112 32.97 22.08 -17.05
N LEU A 113 31.94 21.67 -17.80
CA LEU A 113 32.10 21.23 -19.18
C LEU A 113 32.56 22.40 -20.06
N THR A 114 33.68 22.18 -20.77
CA THR A 114 34.19 23.13 -21.76
C THR A 114 33.52 22.91 -23.11
N LYS A 115 33.80 23.80 -24.06
CA LYS A 115 33.34 23.62 -25.45
C LYS A 115 33.84 22.30 -26.04
N ASP A 116 35.11 21.96 -25.81
CA ASP A 116 35.72 20.72 -26.28
C ASP A 116 35.05 19.47 -25.68
N ASP A 117 34.65 19.53 -24.41
CA ASP A 117 33.91 18.45 -23.76
C ASP A 117 32.56 18.23 -24.46
N TYR A 118 31.83 19.31 -24.77
CA TYR A 118 30.56 19.21 -25.48
C TYR A 118 30.73 18.68 -26.91
N GLU A 119 31.77 19.09 -27.63
CA GLU A 119 32.08 18.55 -28.97
C GLU A 119 32.41 17.04 -28.91
N LYS A 120 33.06 16.58 -27.84
CA LYS A 120 33.29 15.15 -27.59
C LYS A 120 31.97 14.42 -27.30
N LEU A 121 31.15 14.95 -26.40
CA LEU A 121 29.86 14.35 -25.99
C LEU A 121 28.85 14.27 -27.15
N GLU A 122 28.92 15.19 -28.10
CA GLU A 122 28.07 15.20 -29.30
C GLU A 122 28.33 14.01 -30.23
N LYS A 123 29.57 13.49 -30.23
CA LYS A 123 30.00 12.35 -31.06
C LYS A 123 29.70 11.00 -30.43
N VAL A 124 29.43 10.95 -29.12
CA VAL A 124 29.22 9.71 -28.38
C VAL A 124 27.73 9.47 -28.15
N LYS A 125 27.28 8.25 -28.43
CA LYS A 125 25.91 7.81 -28.23
C LYS A 125 25.69 7.23 -26.84
N VAL A 126 24.45 7.31 -26.36
CA VAL A 126 24.06 6.80 -25.04
C VAL A 126 24.36 5.31 -24.88
N TYR A 127 24.09 4.49 -25.90
CA TYR A 127 24.31 3.04 -25.82
C TYR A 127 25.77 2.64 -25.57
N GLU A 128 26.73 3.50 -25.91
CA GLU A 128 28.17 3.25 -25.75
C GLU A 128 28.62 3.38 -24.28
N VAL A 129 27.85 4.14 -23.48
CA VAL A 129 28.22 4.50 -22.10
C VAL A 129 27.22 3.97 -21.07
N MET A 130 25.97 3.70 -21.48
CA MET A 130 24.91 3.24 -20.57
C MET A 130 25.31 1.97 -19.81
N LYS A 131 24.77 1.84 -18.61
CA LYS A 131 24.96 0.66 -17.75
C LYS A 131 23.67 -0.12 -17.64
N LYS A 132 23.77 -1.40 -17.27
CA LYS A 132 22.59 -2.23 -16.94
C LYS A 132 22.28 -2.07 -15.45
N PRO A 133 21.15 -1.43 -15.08
CA PRO A 133 20.78 -1.32 -13.69
C PRO A 133 20.10 -2.57 -13.17
N ILE A 134 19.91 -2.58 -11.86
CA ILE A 134 19.09 -3.57 -11.18
C ILE A 134 17.63 -3.12 -11.27
N CYS A 135 16.79 -4.00 -11.81
CA CYS A 135 15.36 -3.77 -11.97
C CYS A 135 14.54 -4.73 -11.13
N ILE A 136 13.28 -4.36 -10.87
CA ILE A 136 12.29 -5.22 -10.23
C ILE A 136 11.01 -5.25 -11.07
N LEU A 137 10.27 -6.36 -11.02
CA LEU A 137 8.97 -6.44 -11.70
C LEU A 137 7.88 -5.72 -10.88
N GLU A 138 6.92 -5.12 -11.56
CA GLU A 138 5.83 -4.37 -10.92
C GLU A 138 4.95 -5.22 -9.98
N ASN A 139 4.85 -6.53 -10.25
CA ASN A 139 4.04 -7.48 -9.50
C ASN A 139 4.80 -8.18 -8.37
N GLU A 140 6.04 -7.78 -8.10
CA GLU A 140 6.83 -8.35 -7.01
C GLU A 140 6.46 -7.73 -5.66
N PRO A 141 6.73 -8.41 -4.53
CA PRO A 141 6.50 -7.86 -3.21
C PRO A 141 7.48 -6.73 -2.88
N VAL A 142 7.00 -5.75 -2.12
CA VAL A 142 7.81 -4.67 -1.52
C VAL A 142 9.01 -5.21 -0.73
N GLU A 143 8.85 -6.35 -0.05
CA GLU A 143 9.91 -6.97 0.73
C GLU A 143 11.11 -7.41 -0.12
N LYS A 144 10.85 -7.81 -1.38
CA LYS A 144 11.92 -8.14 -2.33
C LYS A 144 12.70 -6.89 -2.73
N ALA A 145 12.02 -5.76 -2.97
CA ALA A 145 12.70 -4.49 -3.25
C ALA A 145 13.63 -4.06 -2.12
N LYS A 146 13.21 -4.18 -0.85
CA LYS A 146 14.07 -3.88 0.30
C LYS A 146 15.32 -4.73 0.30
N LYS A 147 15.16 -6.06 0.19
CA LYS A 147 16.28 -7.01 0.16
C LYS A 147 17.25 -6.67 -0.98
N MET A 148 16.74 -6.32 -2.16
CA MET A 148 17.56 -5.90 -3.29
C MET A 148 18.29 -4.59 -3.00
N MET A 149 17.60 -3.58 -2.48
CA MET A 149 18.20 -2.29 -2.12
C MET A 149 19.30 -2.41 -1.05
N ASP A 150 19.14 -3.32 -0.09
CA ASP A 150 20.13 -3.54 0.97
C ASP A 150 21.30 -4.40 0.51
N LYS A 151 21.02 -5.46 -0.27
CA LYS A 151 22.05 -6.33 -0.86
C LYS A 151 22.96 -5.57 -1.81
N PHE A 152 22.39 -4.78 -2.71
CA PHE A 152 23.15 -4.07 -3.74
C PHE A 152 23.55 -2.64 -3.31
N LYS A 153 23.21 -2.23 -2.07
CA LYS A 153 23.49 -0.89 -1.53
C LYS A 153 22.97 0.25 -2.44
N ILE A 154 21.82 0.03 -3.06
CA ILE A 154 21.15 1.00 -3.93
C ILE A 154 19.94 1.61 -3.22
N ARG A 155 19.58 2.84 -3.65
CA ARG A 155 18.49 3.62 -3.05
C ARG A 155 17.21 3.62 -3.89
N ARG A 156 17.31 3.17 -5.14
CA ARG A 156 16.23 3.16 -6.13
C ARG A 156 16.31 1.90 -6.99
N LEU A 157 15.15 1.46 -7.46
CA LEU A 157 14.99 0.38 -8.42
C LEU A 157 14.13 0.89 -9.57
N LEU A 158 14.53 0.56 -10.80
CA LEU A 158 13.66 0.72 -11.95
C LEU A 158 12.65 -0.43 -11.96
N VAL A 159 11.40 -0.08 -12.25
CA VAL A 159 10.30 -1.03 -12.26
C VAL A 159 9.91 -1.33 -13.70
N ILE A 160 9.91 -2.61 -14.03
CA ILE A 160 9.55 -3.11 -15.36
C ILE A 160 8.35 -4.04 -15.30
N ASP A 161 7.63 -4.16 -16.40
CA ASP A 161 6.59 -5.17 -16.56
C ASP A 161 7.16 -6.50 -17.11
N LYS A 162 6.29 -7.51 -17.26
CA LYS A 162 6.66 -8.80 -17.85
C LYS A 162 7.14 -8.72 -19.31
N LYS A 163 6.81 -7.62 -20.02
CA LYS A 163 7.23 -7.34 -21.40
C LYS A 163 8.51 -6.51 -21.47
N LYS A 164 9.22 -6.32 -20.34
CA LYS A 164 10.42 -5.48 -20.22
C LYS A 164 10.21 -4.00 -20.57
N ARG A 165 8.96 -3.51 -20.47
CA ARG A 165 8.68 -2.08 -20.57
C ARG A 165 8.94 -1.43 -19.22
N LEU A 166 9.52 -0.24 -19.24
CA LEU A 166 9.70 0.57 -18.04
C LEU A 166 8.36 1.15 -17.61
N VAL A 167 7.90 0.80 -16.41
CA VAL A 167 6.56 1.19 -15.90
C VAL A 167 6.61 2.03 -14.63
N GLY A 168 7.75 2.08 -13.96
CA GLY A 168 7.91 2.90 -12.76
C GLY A 168 9.35 3.04 -12.28
N ILE A 169 9.49 3.84 -11.23
CA ILE A 169 10.66 3.87 -10.35
C ILE A 169 10.16 3.74 -8.91
N ILE A 170 10.91 3.04 -8.08
CA ILE A 170 10.63 2.94 -6.64
C ILE A 170 11.88 3.25 -5.83
N THR A 171 11.73 4.10 -4.81
CA THR A 171 12.82 4.54 -3.94
C THR A 171 12.65 4.03 -2.51
N ARG A 172 13.73 4.06 -1.71
CA ARG A 172 13.66 3.74 -0.27
C ARG A 172 12.55 4.54 0.46
N THR A 173 12.35 5.81 0.11
CA THR A 173 11.31 6.66 0.71
C THR A 173 9.91 6.15 0.40
N ASP A 174 9.67 5.65 -0.81
CA ASP A 174 8.36 5.10 -1.20
C ASP A 174 8.05 3.82 -0.42
N LEU A 175 9.05 2.94 -0.23
CA LEU A 175 8.92 1.72 0.56
C LEU A 175 8.57 2.04 2.03
N LEU A 176 9.19 3.05 2.63
CA LEU A 176 8.92 3.48 4.00
C LEU A 176 7.49 4.06 4.16
N LYS A 177 7.01 4.84 3.18
CA LYS A 177 5.64 5.37 3.19
C LYS A 177 4.61 4.25 3.16
N GLY A 178 4.86 3.20 2.37
CA GLY A 178 4.01 2.01 2.30
C GLY A 178 3.91 1.29 3.65
N GLU A 179 5.06 1.02 4.28
CA GLU A 179 5.11 0.36 5.59
C GLU A 179 4.35 1.13 6.67
N SER A 180 4.53 2.46 6.74
CA SER A 180 3.87 3.27 7.76
C SER A 180 2.34 3.21 7.63
N LYS A 181 1.82 3.28 6.39
CA LYS A 181 0.38 3.14 6.14
C LYS A 181 -0.14 1.77 6.54
N GLU A 182 0.59 0.70 6.26
CA GLU A 182 0.16 -0.66 6.60
C GLU A 182 0.19 -0.90 8.12
N LYS A 183 1.26 -0.48 8.80
CA LYS A 183 1.37 -0.54 10.27
C LYS A 183 0.27 0.29 10.96
N ILE A 184 -0.05 1.47 10.42
CA ILE A 184 -1.15 2.29 10.93
C ILE A 184 -2.49 1.55 10.75
N LYS A 185 -2.76 1.02 9.56
CA LYS A 185 -3.99 0.25 9.29
C LYS A 185 -4.14 -0.94 10.23
N GLU A 186 -3.08 -1.75 10.40
CA GLU A 186 -3.09 -2.90 11.31
C GLU A 186 -3.42 -2.49 12.76
N LYS A 187 -2.79 -1.42 13.26
CA LYS A 187 -3.12 -0.86 14.58
C LYS A 187 -4.57 -0.39 14.68
N LEU A 188 -5.10 0.27 13.64
CA LEU A 188 -6.48 0.75 13.61
C LEU A 188 -7.49 -0.41 13.63
N TYR A 189 -7.28 -1.44 12.81
CA TYR A 189 -8.15 -2.61 12.77
C TYR A 189 -8.20 -3.35 14.12
N THR A 190 -7.06 -3.52 14.78
CA THR A 190 -7.01 -4.12 16.12
C THR A 190 -7.82 -3.32 17.12
N LYS A 191 -7.73 -1.99 17.11
CA LYS A 191 -8.52 -1.12 18.01
C LYS A 191 -10.01 -1.17 17.71
N ILE A 192 -10.42 -1.28 16.44
CA ILE A 192 -11.83 -1.46 16.06
C ILE A 192 -12.33 -2.83 16.54
N ASP A 193 -11.55 -3.90 16.38
CA ASP A 193 -11.88 -5.23 16.90
C ASP A 193 -12.04 -5.20 18.43
N GLU A 194 -11.14 -4.52 19.15
CA GLU A 194 -11.23 -4.32 20.61
C GLU A 194 -12.50 -3.53 20.98
N MET A 195 -12.81 -2.44 20.27
CA MET A 195 -14.03 -1.66 20.46
C MET A 195 -15.29 -2.53 20.34
N VAL A 196 -15.40 -3.32 19.26
CA VAL A 196 -16.56 -4.19 19.01
C VAL A 196 -16.70 -5.22 20.13
N ASN A 197 -15.60 -5.86 20.53
CA ASN A 197 -15.59 -6.83 21.64
C ASN A 197 -16.01 -6.20 22.98
N MET A 198 -15.68 -4.93 23.21
CA MET A 198 -16.10 -4.19 24.40
C MET A 198 -17.62 -3.94 24.38
N ILE A 199 -18.14 -3.43 23.26
CA ILE A 199 -19.58 -3.11 23.08
C ILE A 199 -20.46 -4.37 23.13
N GLU A 200 -19.95 -5.52 22.67
CA GLU A 200 -20.66 -6.81 22.74
C GLU A 200 -20.85 -7.29 24.19
N LYS A 201 -19.87 -7.02 25.07
CA LYS A 201 -19.93 -7.42 26.48
C LYS A 201 -20.82 -6.49 27.31
N GLU A 202 -20.66 -5.19 27.11
CA GLU A 202 -21.37 -4.14 27.84
C GLU A 202 -21.59 -2.93 26.93
N GLY A 203 -22.76 -2.29 27.05
CA GLY A 203 -22.99 -1.03 26.36
C GLY A 203 -22.11 0.05 26.97
N LEU A 204 -21.33 0.75 26.15
CA LEU A 204 -20.31 1.70 26.61
C LEU A 204 -20.44 3.03 25.90
N ASP A 205 -20.13 4.10 26.62
CA ASP A 205 -20.11 5.42 26.02
C ASP A 205 -18.80 5.72 25.28
N ILE A 206 -18.86 6.65 24.33
CA ILE A 206 -17.74 7.02 23.45
C ILE A 206 -16.50 7.47 24.25
N SER A 207 -16.67 8.24 25.32
CA SER A 207 -15.55 8.73 26.14
C SER A 207 -14.84 7.58 26.85
N THR A 208 -15.60 6.63 27.39
CA THR A 208 -15.04 5.40 27.99
C THR A 208 -14.26 4.58 26.97
N ILE A 209 -14.79 4.39 25.77
CA ILE A 209 -14.12 3.64 24.70
C ILE A 209 -12.84 4.34 24.25
N SER A 210 -12.91 5.65 24.01
CA SER A 210 -11.77 6.52 23.66
C SER A 210 -10.61 6.36 24.64
N LYS A 211 -10.91 6.47 25.95
CA LYS A 211 -9.90 6.30 27.03
C LYS A 211 -9.30 4.90 27.04
N ARG A 212 -10.12 3.83 26.94
CA ARG A 212 -9.62 2.45 26.99
C ARG A 212 -8.76 2.09 25.76
N LEU A 213 -9.12 2.59 24.58
CA LEU A 213 -8.38 2.32 23.34
C LEU A 213 -7.24 3.31 23.08
N ASN A 214 -7.10 4.35 23.92
CA ASN A 214 -6.18 5.46 23.76
C ASN A 214 -6.26 6.03 22.32
N VAL A 215 -7.45 6.49 21.94
CA VAL A 215 -7.74 7.13 20.65
C VAL A 215 -8.63 8.35 20.85
N PRO A 216 -8.55 9.37 19.98
CA PRO A 216 -9.46 10.51 20.04
C PRO A 216 -10.94 10.13 19.95
N GLU A 217 -11.82 10.85 20.67
CA GLU A 217 -13.28 10.59 20.69
C GLU A 217 -13.92 10.71 19.31
N ASN A 218 -13.50 11.68 18.49
CA ASN A 218 -13.99 11.86 17.12
C ASN A 218 -13.73 10.63 16.23
N LEU A 219 -12.62 9.92 16.46
CA LEU A 219 -12.31 8.69 15.71
C LEU A 219 -13.24 7.53 16.15
N VAL A 220 -13.55 7.45 17.44
CA VAL A 220 -14.52 6.47 17.97
C VAL A 220 -15.92 6.75 17.42
N GLU A 221 -16.32 8.03 17.31
CA GLU A 221 -17.57 8.44 16.69
C GLU A 221 -17.66 8.03 15.21
N GLU A 222 -16.58 8.24 14.44
CA GLU A 222 -16.52 7.81 13.04
C GLU A 222 -16.68 6.28 12.93
N TRP A 223 -15.98 5.52 13.76
CA TRP A 223 -16.13 4.06 13.78
C TRP A 223 -17.54 3.63 14.18
N ALA A 224 -18.12 4.27 15.19
CA ALA A 224 -19.47 3.98 15.66
C ALA A 224 -20.51 4.20 14.54
N LYS A 225 -20.42 5.31 13.80
CA LYS A 225 -21.33 5.59 12.67
C LYS A 225 -21.25 4.51 11.60
N ILE A 226 -20.04 4.09 11.22
CA ILE A 226 -19.83 3.01 10.23
C ILE A 226 -20.44 1.69 10.75
N LEU A 227 -20.25 1.38 12.03
CA LEU A 227 -20.80 0.17 12.65
C LEU A 227 -22.34 0.22 12.73
N GLU A 228 -22.92 1.39 13.01
CA GLU A 228 -24.38 1.59 13.03
C GLU A 228 -24.99 1.44 11.63
N GLU A 229 -24.39 2.06 10.61
CA GLU A 229 -24.78 1.93 9.20
C GLU A 229 -24.73 0.47 8.73
N SER A 230 -23.76 -0.31 9.22
CA SER A 230 -23.68 -1.75 8.96
C SER A 230 -24.72 -2.58 9.70
N GLY A 231 -25.43 -1.99 10.67
CA GLY A 231 -26.43 -2.64 11.50
C GLY A 231 -25.87 -3.46 12.67
N LEU A 232 -24.57 -3.35 12.97
CA LEU A 232 -23.91 -4.07 14.07
C LEU A 232 -24.23 -3.48 15.44
N ILE A 233 -24.34 -2.15 15.51
CA ILE A 233 -24.60 -1.44 16.76
C ILE A 233 -25.78 -0.47 16.63
N GLU A 234 -26.16 0.06 17.78
CA GLU A 234 -27.11 1.15 17.98
C GLU A 234 -26.38 2.27 18.75
N ILE A 235 -26.51 3.51 18.27
CA ILE A 235 -25.99 4.69 18.97
C ILE A 235 -27.14 5.37 19.71
N ASN A 236 -27.06 5.40 21.05
CA ASN A 236 -28.00 6.09 21.90
C ASN A 236 -27.47 7.47 22.31
N TYR A 237 -28.00 8.52 21.70
CA TYR A 237 -27.68 9.90 22.05
C TYR A 237 -28.34 10.30 23.37
N ARG A 238 -27.60 11.02 24.23
CA ARG A 238 -28.06 11.50 25.53
C ARG A 238 -28.08 13.03 25.54
N ALA A 239 -29.01 13.61 26.30
CA ALA A 239 -29.08 15.07 26.47
C ALA A 239 -27.84 15.63 27.20
N ILE A 240 -27.20 14.81 28.04
CA ILE A 240 -25.98 15.16 28.78
C ILE A 240 -25.03 13.95 28.71
N GLY A 241 -23.77 14.20 28.35
CA GLY A 241 -22.71 13.18 28.25
C GLY A 241 -22.57 12.54 26.86
N SER A 242 -21.54 11.70 26.72
CA SER A 242 -21.19 10.99 25.48
C SER A 242 -22.28 10.00 25.04
N PRO A 243 -22.50 9.77 23.73
CA PRO A 243 -23.41 8.74 23.24
C PRO A 243 -23.04 7.34 23.75
N ILE A 244 -24.04 6.48 24.01
CA ILE A 244 -23.83 5.08 24.42
C ILE A 244 -23.97 4.17 23.21
N LEU A 245 -22.95 3.34 22.97
CA LEU A 245 -22.91 2.33 21.92
C LEU A 245 -23.36 0.98 22.49
N LYS A 246 -24.31 0.32 21.81
CA LYS A 246 -24.79 -1.02 22.18
C LYS A 246 -24.79 -1.94 20.97
N PHE A 247 -24.41 -3.20 21.19
CA PHE A 247 -24.49 -4.22 20.15
C PHE A 247 -25.96 -4.57 19.85
N LYS A 248 -26.34 -4.63 18.58
CA LYS A 248 -27.69 -5.07 18.17
C LYS A 248 -27.78 -6.59 18.29
N LYS A 249 -28.67 -7.07 19.17
CA LYS A 249 -28.94 -8.51 19.39
C LYS A 249 -29.77 -9.14 18.26
#